data_AF-X1U9N9-F1
#
_entry.id   AF-X1U9N9-F1
#
_cell.length_a   1.000
_cell.length_b   1.000
_cell.length_c   1.000
_cell.angle_alpha   90.00
_cell.angle_beta   90.00
_cell.angle_gamma   90.00
#
_symmetry.space_group_name_H-M   'P 1'
#
loop_
_entity.id
_entity.type
_entity.pdbx_description
1 polymer ?
#
loop_
_entity_poly.entity_id
_entity_poly.type
_entity_poly.pdbx_seq_one_letter_code
_entity_poly.pdbx_strand_id
1 'polypeptide(L)'
;VKSKPPYNSPLKGETSKQTEEAKELFDLWNSLGVIKHRKLTGQMMRALRATLRDFSTTDVSQAMKNYATILHDDSCFFKYRWTLKDFLKRGLEKFLDLEVALNNYRKKAGAGASKGQQLSTTKELKEGWKQK
;
A
#
# COMPACT_ATOMS: atom_id res chain seq x y z
N VAL A 1 -7.53 -26.47 -25.33
CA VAL A 1 -6.20 -26.16 -24.75
C VAL A 1 -6.26 -24.74 -24.19
N LYS A 2 -6.26 -24.55 -22.86
CA LYS A 2 -6.31 -23.20 -22.26
C LYS A 2 -4.91 -22.61 -22.33
N SER A 3 -4.71 -21.64 -23.21
CA SER A 3 -3.45 -20.92 -23.37
C SER A 3 -3.10 -20.19 -22.07
N LYS A 4 -1.86 -20.37 -21.60
CA LYS A 4 -1.30 -19.56 -20.53
C LYS A 4 -1.23 -18.10 -21.03
N PRO A 5 -1.63 -17.09 -20.23
CA PRO A 5 -1.40 -15.69 -20.59
C PRO A 5 0.10 -15.48 -20.82
N PRO A 6 0.50 -14.55 -21.71
CA PRO A 6 1.88 -14.43 -22.16
C PRO A 6 2.77 -14.22 -20.93
N TYR A 7 3.78 -15.08 -20.82
CA TYR A 7 4.88 -14.88 -19.89
C TYR A 7 5.47 -13.50 -20.21
N ASN A 8 5.25 -12.53 -19.31
CA ASN A 8 5.98 -11.28 -19.35
C ASN A 8 7.45 -11.65 -19.09
N SER A 9 8.17 -11.86 -20.19
CA SER A 9 9.62 -12.04 -20.20
C SER A 9 10.26 -10.92 -19.38
N PRO A 10 11.34 -11.18 -18.62
CA PRO A 10 12.01 -10.15 -17.84
C PRO A 10 12.34 -8.98 -18.75
N LEU A 11 11.66 -7.85 -18.56
CA LEU A 11 11.94 -6.63 -19.31
C LEU A 11 13.40 -6.25 -19.04
N LYS A 12 14.15 -6.28 -20.13
CA LYS A 12 15.58 -6.04 -20.30
C LYS A 12 16.00 -4.76 -19.55
N GLY A 13 16.83 -4.92 -18.52
CA GLY A 13 17.47 -3.80 -17.79
C GLY A 13 17.12 -3.71 -16.30
N GLU A 14 17.27 -4.79 -15.52
CA GLU A 14 17.32 -4.66 -14.06
C GLU A 14 18.62 -3.93 -13.70
N THR A 15 18.52 -2.66 -13.29
CA THR A 15 19.69 -1.89 -12.86
C THR A 15 20.14 -2.38 -11.49
N SER A 16 21.46 -2.48 -11.28
CA SER A 16 22.04 -2.80 -9.97
C SER A 16 21.49 -1.87 -8.89
N LYS A 17 21.25 -0.60 -9.23
CA LYS A 17 20.64 0.41 -8.36
C LYS A 17 19.28 -0.01 -7.79
N GLN A 18 18.31 -0.40 -8.62
CA GLN A 18 16.98 -0.82 -8.15
C GLN A 18 17.03 -2.05 -7.25
N THR A 19 18.06 -2.88 -7.39
CA THR A 19 18.26 -4.05 -6.54
C THR A 19 18.70 -3.64 -5.14
N GLU A 20 19.61 -2.68 -5.03
CA GLU A 20 20.04 -2.15 -3.74
C GLU A 20 18.92 -1.34 -3.07
N GLU A 21 18.22 -0.47 -3.80
CA GLU A 21 17.06 0.27 -3.29
C GLU A 21 15.96 -0.68 -2.77
N ALA A 22 15.70 -1.79 -3.47
CA ALA A 22 14.75 -2.80 -3.01
C ALA A 22 15.22 -3.51 -1.73
N LYS A 23 16.52 -3.77 -1.56
CA LYS A 23 17.06 -4.35 -0.31
C LYS A 23 16.94 -3.35 0.84
N GLU A 24 17.30 -2.09 0.63
CA GLU A 24 17.16 -1.03 1.64
C GLU A 24 15.72 -0.87 2.10
N LEU A 25 14.75 -0.89 1.18
CA LEU A 25 13.32 -0.85 1.51
C LEU A 25 12.85 -2.09 2.26
N PHE A 26 13.40 -3.27 1.95
CA PHE A 26 13.11 -4.50 2.70
C PHE A 26 13.65 -4.42 4.14
N ASP A 27 14.87 -3.93 4.31
CA ASP A 27 15.49 -3.78 5.62
C ASP A 27 14.76 -2.72 6.47
N LEU A 28 14.37 -1.61 5.85
CA LEU A 28 13.48 -0.61 6.44
C LEU A 28 12.17 -1.23 6.89
N TRP A 29 11.49 -1.98 6.03
CA TRP A 29 10.23 -2.63 6.38
C TRP A 29 10.36 -3.53 7.62
N ASN A 30 11.45 -4.29 7.71
CA ASN A 30 11.73 -5.16 8.86
C ASN A 30 12.05 -4.37 10.14
N SER A 31 12.74 -3.23 10.02
CA SER A 31 13.08 -2.37 11.16
C SER A 31 11.85 -1.67 11.74
N LEU A 32 10.86 -1.36 10.91
CA LEU A 32 9.59 -0.73 11.31
C LEU A 32 8.68 -1.63 12.18
N GLY A 33 8.98 -2.92 12.34
CA GLY A 33 8.29 -3.77 13.31
C GLY A 33 6.83 -4.11 12.99
N VAL A 34 6.35 -3.85 11.77
CA VAL A 34 4.97 -4.17 11.35
C VAL A 34 4.78 -5.69 11.22
N ILE A 35 5.38 -6.30 10.19
CA ILE A 35 5.52 -7.76 10.02
C ILE A 35 6.94 -8.01 9.55
N LYS A 36 7.74 -8.67 10.40
CA LYS A 36 9.12 -9.01 10.08
C LYS A 36 9.19 -10.25 9.19
N HIS A 37 9.85 -10.13 8.04
CA HIS A 37 10.12 -11.23 7.13
C HIS A 37 11.52 -11.77 7.39
N ARG A 38 11.66 -13.10 7.51
CA ARG A 38 12.95 -13.75 7.79
C ARG A 38 14.01 -13.55 6.70
N LYS A 39 13.56 -13.43 5.44
CA LYS A 39 14.44 -13.29 4.28
C LYS A 39 13.73 -12.55 3.15
N LEU A 40 14.48 -11.83 2.34
CA LEU A 40 14.00 -11.23 1.10
C LEU A 40 13.78 -12.34 0.06
N THR A 41 12.51 -12.58 -0.30
CA THR A 41 12.16 -13.58 -1.32
C THR A 41 12.17 -12.97 -2.72
N GLY A 42 12.36 -13.79 -3.75
CA GLY A 42 12.29 -13.32 -5.14
C GLY A 42 10.93 -12.69 -5.52
N GLN A 43 9.83 -13.10 -4.88
CA GLN A 43 8.52 -12.46 -5.09
C GLN A 43 8.45 -11.07 -4.47
N MET A 44 9.05 -10.86 -3.30
CA MET A 44 9.12 -9.54 -2.65
C MET A 44 10.04 -8.61 -3.44
N MET A 45 11.21 -9.09 -3.85
CA MET A 45 12.14 -8.35 -4.70
C MET A 45 11.45 -7.87 -5.99
N ARG A 46 10.72 -8.75 -6.68
CA ARG A 46 9.95 -8.37 -7.87
C ARG A 46 8.86 -7.34 -7.58
N ALA A 47 8.15 -7.46 -6.46
CA ALA A 47 7.13 -6.50 -6.08
C ALA A 47 7.75 -5.11 -5.80
N LEU A 48 8.83 -5.05 -5.03
CA LEU A 48 9.56 -3.81 -4.75
C LEU A 48 10.09 -3.16 -6.02
N ARG A 49 10.78 -3.92 -6.88
CA ARG A 49 11.27 -3.41 -8.17
C ARG A 49 10.15 -2.93 -9.09
N ALA A 50 9.00 -3.61 -9.08
CA ALA A 50 7.84 -3.16 -9.84
C ALA A 50 7.32 -1.82 -9.31
N THR A 51 7.20 -1.67 -7.99
CA THR A 51 6.84 -0.40 -7.36
C THR A 51 7.84 0.72 -7.68
N LEU A 52 9.14 0.43 -7.66
CA LEU A 52 10.21 1.40 -7.97
C LEU A 52 10.26 1.85 -9.44
N ARG A 53 9.37 1.35 -10.31
CA ARG A 53 9.19 1.88 -11.67
C ARG A 53 8.31 3.11 -11.68
N ASP A 54 7.35 3.18 -10.76
CA ASP A 54 6.30 4.20 -10.71
C ASP A 54 6.50 5.18 -9.53
N PHE A 55 7.19 4.74 -8.47
CA PHE A 55 7.43 5.51 -7.26
C PHE A 55 8.92 5.63 -6.96
N SER A 56 9.35 6.77 -6.42
CA SER A 56 10.72 6.93 -5.96
C SER A 56 10.98 6.12 -4.68
N THR A 57 12.23 5.73 -4.44
CA THR A 57 12.64 5.06 -3.20
C THR A 57 12.25 5.89 -1.96
N THR A 58 12.36 7.22 -2.05
CA THR A 58 11.96 8.15 -1.00
C THR A 58 10.46 8.04 -0.71
N ASP A 59 9.60 8.07 -1.74
CA ASP A 59 8.15 7.97 -1.58
C ASP A 59 7.73 6.65 -0.96
N VAL A 60 8.31 5.54 -1.44
CA VAL A 60 8.03 4.21 -0.90
C VAL A 60 8.47 4.12 0.56
N SER A 61 9.66 4.64 0.89
CA SER A 61 10.17 4.66 2.27
C SER A 61 9.28 5.50 3.19
N GLN A 62 8.79 6.65 2.70
CA GLN A 62 7.93 7.55 3.46
C GLN A 62 6.58 6.89 3.73
N ALA A 63 5.98 6.27 2.72
CA ALA A 63 4.73 5.57 2.88
C ALA A 63 4.82 4.40 3.87
N MET A 64 5.94 3.65 3.86
CA MET A 64 6.18 2.60 4.85
C MET A 64 6.26 3.16 6.27
N LYS A 65 6.99 4.27 6.47
CA LYS A 65 7.11 4.94 7.77
C LYS A 65 5.76 5.46 8.26
N ASN A 66 5.01 6.15 7.41
CA ASN A 66 3.68 6.69 7.72
C ASN A 66 2.71 5.56 8.13
N TYR A 67 2.75 4.45 7.40
CA TYR A 67 1.96 3.27 7.73
C TYR A 67 2.31 2.71 9.11
N ALA A 68 3.60 2.56 9.41
CA ALA A 68 4.06 2.09 10.72
C ALA A 68 3.65 3.05 11.85
N THR A 69 3.78 4.38 11.63
CA THR A 69 3.32 5.41 12.57
C THR A 69 1.84 5.24 12.91
N ILE A 70 0.97 5.14 11.89
CA ILE A 70 -0.48 4.98 12.09
C ILE A 70 -0.82 3.67 12.80
N LEU A 71 -0.11 2.58 12.47
CA LEU A 71 -0.35 1.28 13.09
C LEU A 71 -0.02 1.31 14.59
N HIS A 72 1.08 1.98 14.96
CA HIS A 72 1.55 2.09 16.33
C HIS A 72 0.89 3.21 17.13
N ASP A 73 0.20 4.15 16.48
CA ASP A 73 -0.52 5.23 17.14
C ASP A 73 -1.84 4.72 17.75
N ASP A 74 -1.98 4.82 19.07
CA ASP A 74 -3.18 4.42 19.79
C ASP A 74 -4.39 5.34 19.55
N SER A 75 -4.15 6.55 19.04
CA SER A 75 -5.20 7.44 18.57
C SER A 75 -5.81 6.99 17.23
N CYS A 76 -5.20 6.04 16.52
CA CYS A 76 -5.72 5.50 15.27
C CYS A 76 -6.52 4.20 15.49
N PHE A 77 -7.62 4.02 14.74
CA PHE A 77 -8.42 2.79 14.78
C PHE A 77 -7.84 1.68 13.88
N PHE A 78 -6.97 2.03 12.95
CA PHE A 78 -6.39 1.09 11.99
C PHE A 78 -5.31 0.22 12.65
N LYS A 79 -5.60 -1.07 12.82
CA LYS A 79 -4.67 -2.02 13.45
C LYS A 79 -4.36 -3.24 12.56
N TYR A 80 -4.85 -3.26 11.32
CA TYR A 80 -4.63 -4.38 10.42
C TYR A 80 -3.20 -4.38 9.86
N ARG A 81 -2.49 -5.49 10.05
CA ARG A 81 -1.09 -5.63 9.61
C ARG A 81 -1.02 -6.27 8.24
N TRP A 82 -0.50 -5.54 7.25
CA TRP A 82 -0.22 -6.08 5.93
C TRP A 82 1.17 -6.68 5.86
N THR A 83 1.34 -7.71 5.03
CA THR A 83 2.67 -8.13 4.59
C THR A 83 3.27 -7.07 3.68
N LEU A 84 4.59 -7.10 3.45
CA LEU A 84 5.27 -6.15 2.56
C LEU A 84 4.61 -6.13 1.17
N LYS A 85 4.28 -7.30 0.61
CA LYS A 85 3.63 -7.40 -0.70
C LYS A 85 2.22 -6.81 -0.71
N ASP A 86 1.44 -7.06 0.34
CA ASP A 86 0.07 -6.53 0.43
C ASP A 86 0.08 -5.01 0.60
N PHE A 87 1.02 -4.49 1.40
CA PHE A 87 1.24 -3.07 1.56
C PHE A 87 1.62 -2.41 0.22
N LEU A 88 2.61 -2.94 -0.50
CA LEU A 88 3.01 -2.38 -1.80
C LEU A 88 1.84 -2.36 -2.80
N LYS A 89 0.95 -3.35 -2.75
CA LYS A 89 -0.19 -3.46 -3.66
C LYS A 89 -1.38 -2.55 -3.29
N ARG A 90 -1.65 -2.35 -2.00
CA ARG A 90 -2.92 -1.75 -1.52
C ARG A 90 -2.75 -0.55 -0.61
N GLY A 91 -1.61 -0.50 0.07
CA GLY A 91 -1.30 0.48 1.10
C GLY A 91 -0.54 1.68 0.57
N LEU A 92 0.43 1.45 -0.31
CA LEU A 92 1.41 2.47 -0.73
C LEU A 92 0.81 3.88 -0.91
N GLU A 93 -0.11 4.04 -1.86
CA GLU A 93 -0.74 5.33 -2.16
C GLU A 93 -1.54 5.94 -0.99
N LYS A 94 -2.14 5.10 -0.14
CA LYS A 94 -2.94 5.54 1.02
C LYS A 94 -2.10 6.20 2.11
N PHE A 95 -0.80 5.91 2.12
CA PHE A 95 0.12 6.33 3.17
C PHE A 95 1.22 7.25 2.66
N LEU A 96 1.21 7.68 1.38
CA LEU A 96 2.18 8.65 0.86
C LEU A 96 2.16 9.96 1.66
N ASP A 97 0.96 10.47 1.93
CA ASP A 97 0.74 11.67 2.74
C ASP A 97 0.29 11.29 4.16
N LEU A 98 1.08 11.70 5.15
CA LEU A 98 0.82 11.36 6.55
C LEU A 98 -0.43 12.08 7.09
N GLU A 99 -0.64 13.33 6.72
CA GLU A 99 -1.77 14.13 7.23
C GLU A 99 -3.09 13.58 6.73
N VAL A 100 -3.15 13.28 5.42
CA VAL A 100 -4.33 12.63 4.80
C VAL A 100 -4.58 11.26 5.43
N ALA A 101 -3.52 10.47 5.63
CA ALA A 101 -3.64 9.15 6.23
C ALA A 101 -4.11 9.23 7.70
N LEU A 102 -3.57 10.14 8.50
CA LEU A 102 -4.00 10.37 9.88
C LEU A 102 -5.46 10.81 9.94
N ASN A 103 -5.89 11.74 9.08
CA ASN A 103 -7.29 12.16 9.03
C ASN A 103 -8.23 10.99 8.71
N ASN A 104 -7.81 10.07 7.84
CA ASN A 104 -8.59 8.88 7.49
C ASN A 104 -8.67 7.83 8.61
N TYR A 105 -7.64 7.72 9.46
CA TYR A 105 -7.49 6.62 10.42
C TYR A 105 -7.58 7.04 11.90
N ARG A 106 -7.63 8.33 12.21
CA ARG A 106 -7.81 8.86 13.56
C ARG A 106 -9.17 8.44 14.13
N LYS A 107 -9.16 7.98 15.39
CA LYS A 107 -10.37 7.71 16.17
C LYS A 107 -11.10 9.04 16.39
N LYS A 108 -12.40 9.05 16.10
CA LYS A 108 -13.26 10.16 16.53
C LYS A 108 -13.46 10.04 18.05
N ALA A 109 -13.26 11.14 18.77
CA ALA A 109 -13.55 11.17 20.20
C ALA A 109 -15.05 10.89 20.41
N GLY A 110 -15.38 9.81 21.13
CA GLY A 110 -16.70 9.59 21.71
C GLY A 110 -17.90 9.54 20.75
N ALA A 111 -17.89 8.65 19.76
CA ALA A 111 -19.14 8.16 19.16
C ALA A 111 -19.33 6.69 19.53
N GLY A 112 -20.02 6.46 20.65
CA GLY A 112 -20.57 5.14 20.96
C GLY A 112 -21.45 4.65 19.79
N ALA A 113 -21.32 3.36 19.49
CA ALA A 113 -22.24 2.53 18.70
C ALA A 113 -23.00 3.23 17.54
N SER A 114 -22.54 3.07 16.31
CA SER A 114 -23.40 3.09 15.12
C SER A 114 -22.76 2.25 14.01
N LYS A 115 -23.51 1.23 13.56
CA LYS A 115 -23.17 0.33 12.46
C LYS A 115 -22.87 1.09 11.17
N GLY A 116 -22.10 0.42 10.30
CA GLY A 116 -21.48 0.94 9.09
C GLY A 116 -22.30 1.89 8.21
N GLN A 117 -21.59 2.85 7.62
CA GLN A 117 -22.02 3.56 6.43
C GLN A 117 -20.83 3.78 5.50
N GLN A 118 -20.73 2.88 4.54
CA GLN A 118 -20.63 3.14 3.10
C GLN A 118 -19.87 4.40 2.66
N LEU A 119 -18.68 4.20 2.08
CA LEU A 119 -17.98 5.17 1.25
C LEU A 119 -18.83 5.43 -0.01
N SER A 120 -19.45 6.61 -0.07
CA SER A 120 -20.13 7.12 -1.25
C SER A 120 -19.10 7.65 -2.25
N THR A 121 -18.86 6.91 -3.31
CA THR A 121 -18.37 7.48 -4.56
C THR A 121 -19.02 6.70 -5.70
N THR A 122 -19.46 7.41 -6.74
CA THR A 122 -20.23 6.97 -7.92
C THR A 122 -21.74 6.82 -7.72
N LYS A 123 -22.43 7.96 -7.57
CA LYS A 123 -23.85 8.13 -7.96
C LYS A 123 -24.10 9.47 -8.67
N GLU A 124 -23.13 9.93 -9.45
CA GLU A 124 -23.35 10.84 -10.57
C GLU A 124 -22.95 10.07 -11.84
N LEU A 125 -23.74 10.21 -12.91
CA LEU A 125 -23.84 9.33 -14.09
C LEU A 125 -24.82 8.14 -13.93
N LYS A 126 -26.07 8.43 -13.60
CA LYS A 126 -27.25 7.76 -14.21
C LYS A 126 -28.55 8.57 -14.10
N GLU A 127 -28.46 9.91 -14.12
CA GLU A 127 -29.56 10.84 -14.43
C GLU A 127 -29.75 10.91 -15.96
N GLY A 128 -30.05 9.77 -16.56
CA GLY A 128 -30.12 9.63 -18.00
C GLY A 128 -30.76 8.31 -18.36
N TRP A 129 -32.07 8.21 -18.10
CA TRP A 129 -33.09 7.46 -18.84
C TRP A 129 -34.31 7.23 -17.93
N LYS A 130 -35.13 8.28 -17.81
CA LYS A 130 -36.59 8.16 -17.75
C LYS A 130 -37.19 9.56 -17.72
N GLN A 131 -37.41 10.16 -18.89
CA GLN A 131 -38.60 10.98 -19.14
C GLN A 131 -38.95 10.97 -20.63
N LYS A 132 -40.12 10.36 -20.89
CA LYS A 132 -41.03 10.45 -22.05
C LYS A 132 -40.58 9.89 -23.39
#